data_AF-A0AA86VBZ1-F1
#
_entry.id   AF-A0AA86VBZ1-F1
#
_cell.length_a   1.000
_cell.length_b   1.000
_cell.length_c   1.000
_cell.angle_alpha   90.00
_cell.angle_beta   90.00
_cell.angle_gamma   90.00
#
_symmetry.space_group_name_H-M   'P 1'
#
loop_
_entity.id
_entity.type
_entity.pdbx_description
1 polymer ?
#
loop_
_entity_poly.entity_id
_entity_poly.type
_entity_poly.pdbx_seq_one_letter_code
_entity_poly.pdbx_strand_id
1 'polypeptide(L)'
;MKNCTWLLNLLSAQIILFSGAILEVRPVAVKGLPLRTDSRWIVGQDGRRVKLACVNWVSHLEVAVAEGLSKKPVDEISMGIKSMGFNCVRLTWPILLVTNDSLAFLTVRRSFQSLGLLESIAGVQTNNPSIIDLPLIEAFQANYFQFFIRLFT
;
A
#
# COMPACT_ATOMS: atom_id res chain seq x y z
N MET A 1 43.44 -32.89 -26.00
CA MET A 1 42.11 -33.16 -25.40
C MET A 1 42.14 -32.96 -23.87
N LYS A 2 42.19 -31.71 -23.34
CA LYS A 2 42.10 -31.44 -21.89
C LYS A 2 41.48 -30.07 -21.51
N ASN A 3 40.81 -29.37 -22.45
CA ASN A 3 40.34 -27.99 -22.22
C ASN A 3 38.82 -27.81 -22.18
N CYS A 4 38.00 -28.88 -22.29
CA CYS A 4 36.54 -28.72 -22.38
C CYS A 4 35.80 -28.88 -21.03
N THR A 5 36.44 -29.44 -20.01
CA THR A 5 35.82 -29.71 -18.70
C THR A 5 35.83 -28.51 -17.75
N TRP A 6 36.77 -27.57 -17.89
CA TRP A 6 36.86 -26.38 -17.02
C TRP A 6 35.81 -25.31 -17.36
N LEU A 7 35.42 -25.20 -18.63
CA LEU A 7 34.38 -24.26 -19.08
C LEU A 7 32.97 -24.68 -18.60
N LEU A 8 32.68 -25.98 -18.55
CA LEU A 8 31.42 -26.52 -18.02
C LEU A 8 31.29 -26.33 -16.49
N ASN A 9 32.41 -26.40 -15.77
CA ASN A 9 32.44 -26.22 -14.32
C ASN A 9 32.39 -24.73 -13.89
N LEU A 10 32.85 -23.79 -14.72
CA LEU A 10 32.69 -22.35 -14.45
C LEU A 10 31.25 -21.86 -14.68
N LEU A 11 30.55 -22.42 -15.67
CA LEU A 11 29.15 -22.07 -15.97
C LEU A 11 28.18 -22.59 -14.90
N SER A 12 28.46 -23.74 -14.28
CA SER A 12 27.62 -24.32 -13.23
C SER A 12 27.77 -23.61 -11.87
N ALA A 13 28.93 -23.04 -11.57
CA ALA A 13 29.17 -22.30 -10.31
C ALA A 13 28.47 -20.92 -10.27
N GLN A 14 28.13 -20.32 -11.41
CA GLN A 14 27.45 -19.02 -11.46
C GLN A 14 25.93 -19.09 -11.24
N ILE A 15 25.31 -20.26 -11.41
CA ILE A 15 23.86 -20.43 -11.26
C ILE A 15 23.45 -20.45 -9.77
N ILE A 16 24.33 -20.90 -8.88
CA ILE A 16 24.02 -21.05 -7.44
C ILE A 16 24.00 -19.69 -6.70
N LEU A 17 24.68 -18.66 -7.23
CA LEU A 17 24.75 -17.32 -6.64
C LEU A 17 23.58 -16.40 -7.01
N PHE A 18 22.70 -16.81 -7.94
CA PHE A 18 21.49 -16.09 -8.32
C PHE A 18 20.22 -16.65 -7.66
N SER A 19 20.35 -17.36 -6.53
CA SER A 19 19.21 -17.68 -5.66
C SER A 19 18.81 -16.45 -4.83
N GLY A 20 18.46 -15.36 -5.52
CA GLY A 20 17.76 -14.25 -4.91
C GLY A 20 16.49 -14.77 -4.28
N ALA A 21 16.31 -14.53 -2.98
CA ALA A 21 15.11 -14.90 -2.25
C ALA A 21 13.88 -14.40 -3.03
N ILE A 22 13.15 -15.33 -3.65
CA ILE A 22 11.87 -15.03 -4.27
C ILE A 22 10.97 -14.60 -3.13
N LEU A 23 10.64 -13.31 -3.08
CA LEU A 23 9.65 -12.78 -2.16
C LEU A 23 8.31 -13.43 -2.54
N GLU A 24 7.91 -14.48 -1.84
CA GLU A 24 6.57 -15.04 -2.00
C GLU A 24 5.54 -13.99 -1.57
N VAL A 25 5.00 -13.27 -2.55
CA VAL A 25 3.81 -12.45 -2.34
C VAL A 25 2.63 -13.41 -2.20
N ARG A 26 2.32 -13.83 -0.98
CA ARG A 26 1.12 -14.61 -0.70
C ARG A 26 -0.10 -13.72 -0.91
N PRO A 27 -0.98 -14.02 -1.88
CA PRO A 27 -2.21 -13.26 -2.02
C PRO A 27 -3.04 -13.50 -0.76
N VAL A 28 -3.20 -12.46 0.06
CA VAL A 28 -4.13 -12.50 1.19
C VAL A 28 -5.53 -12.42 0.61
N ALA A 29 -6.29 -13.51 0.74
CA ALA A 29 -7.69 -13.54 0.34
C ALA A 29 -8.48 -12.60 1.26
N VAL A 30 -8.81 -11.40 0.75
CA VAL A 30 -9.66 -10.48 1.50
C VAL A 30 -11.11 -10.90 1.34
N LYS A 31 -11.73 -11.37 2.44
CA LYS A 31 -13.18 -11.63 2.49
C LYS A 31 -13.94 -10.31 2.59
N GLY A 32 -14.08 -9.60 1.48
CA GLY A 32 -15.15 -8.60 1.36
C GLY A 32 -16.48 -9.35 1.31
N LEU A 33 -17.26 -9.34 2.40
CA LEU A 33 -18.65 -9.79 2.29
C LEU A 33 -19.35 -8.84 1.30
N PRO A 34 -20.01 -9.34 0.25
CA PRO A 34 -20.78 -8.47 -0.63
C PRO A 34 -21.85 -7.78 0.21
N LEU A 35 -21.70 -6.49 0.40
CA LEU A 35 -22.71 -5.63 1.01
C LEU A 35 -23.77 -5.33 -0.04
N ARG A 36 -25.04 -5.35 0.36
CA ARG A 36 -26.16 -4.92 -0.48
C ARG A 36 -27.06 -3.98 0.30
N THR A 37 -27.92 -3.27 -0.43
CA THR A 37 -29.00 -2.50 0.17
C THR A 37 -30.24 -3.37 0.33
N ASP A 38 -30.98 -3.15 1.41
CA ASP A 38 -32.31 -3.69 1.65
C ASP A 38 -33.18 -2.56 2.18
N SER A 39 -33.99 -1.98 1.28
CA SER A 39 -34.68 -0.70 1.51
C SER A 39 -33.69 0.37 2.01
N ARG A 40 -33.85 0.85 3.26
CA ARG A 40 -33.00 1.86 3.90
C ARG A 40 -31.75 1.31 4.61
N TRP A 41 -31.52 -0.01 4.59
CA TRP A 41 -30.45 -0.65 5.34
C TRP A 41 -29.32 -1.16 4.43
N ILE A 42 -28.11 -1.15 4.97
CA ILE A 42 -26.98 -1.91 4.42
C ILE A 42 -27.01 -3.27 5.12
N VAL A 43 -26.98 -4.35 4.36
CA VAL A 43 -26.99 -5.72 4.89
C VAL A 43 -25.85 -6.55 4.28
N GLY A 44 -25.34 -7.49 5.06
CA GLY A 44 -24.37 -8.47 4.62
C GLY A 44 -24.99 -9.58 3.77
N GLN A 45 -24.16 -10.51 3.31
CA GLN A 45 -24.59 -11.68 2.54
C GLN A 45 -25.58 -12.56 3.32
N ASP A 46 -25.44 -12.63 4.64
CA ASP A 46 -26.33 -13.34 5.57
C ASP A 46 -27.65 -12.60 5.85
N GLY A 47 -27.88 -11.45 5.22
CA GLY A 47 -29.04 -10.59 5.44
C GLY A 47 -29.01 -9.80 6.75
N ARG A 48 -27.94 -9.91 7.56
CA ARG A 48 -27.82 -9.13 8.80
C ARG A 48 -27.49 -7.69 8.48
N ARG A 49 -28.13 -6.76 9.19
CA ARG A 49 -27.85 -5.33 9.08
C ARG A 49 -26.42 -5.01 9.50
N VAL A 50 -25.71 -4.27 8.66
CA VAL A 50 -24.39 -3.72 8.92
C VAL A 50 -24.53 -2.22 9.16
N LYS A 51 -24.03 -1.74 10.31
CA LYS A 51 -23.91 -0.30 10.58
C LYS A 51 -22.47 0.10 10.35
N LEU A 52 -22.26 1.01 9.41
CA LEU A 52 -20.95 1.58 9.11
C LEU A 52 -20.60 2.63 10.16
N ALA A 53 -19.59 2.34 10.98
CA ALA A 53 -18.94 3.28 11.88
C ALA A 53 -17.58 3.59 11.27
N CYS A 54 -17.50 4.67 10.48
CA CYS A 54 -16.31 4.98 9.71
C CYS A 54 -15.50 6.14 10.28
N VAL A 55 -14.18 6.07 10.09
CA VAL A 55 -13.33 7.27 10.10
C VAL A 55 -13.15 7.80 8.69
N ASN A 56 -12.86 9.09 8.58
CA ASN A 56 -12.39 9.66 7.32
C ASN A 56 -10.86 9.74 7.36
N TRP A 57 -10.20 9.11 6.39
CA TRP A 57 -8.74 9.20 6.24
C TRP A 57 -8.41 10.00 4.99
N VAL A 58 -7.59 11.03 5.16
CA VAL A 58 -7.35 12.06 4.16
C VAL A 58 -6.19 11.64 3.27
N SER A 59 -6.40 11.58 1.95
CA SER A 59 -5.38 11.26 0.93
C SER A 59 -5.54 12.09 -0.36
N HIS A 60 -6.47 13.04 -0.39
CA HIS A 60 -6.73 13.91 -1.55
C HIS A 60 -5.87 15.19 -1.60
N LEU A 61 -4.92 15.33 -0.67
CA LEU A 61 -4.04 16.51 -0.57
C LEU A 61 -2.96 16.49 -1.65
N GLU A 62 -2.20 17.58 -1.76
CA GLU A 62 -1.19 17.79 -2.82
C GLU A 62 -0.13 16.69 -2.89
N VAL A 63 0.24 16.10 -1.75
CA VAL A 63 1.16 14.96 -1.69
C VAL A 63 0.58 13.66 -2.24
N ALA A 64 -0.73 13.59 -2.47
CA ALA A 64 -1.47 12.43 -3.00
C ALA A 64 -1.22 11.09 -2.26
N VAL A 65 -0.81 11.18 -0.98
CA VAL A 65 -0.57 10.07 -0.07
C VAL A 65 -1.37 10.30 1.21
N ALA A 66 -1.78 9.22 1.88
CA ALA A 66 -2.59 9.33 3.09
C ALA A 66 -1.83 10.05 4.24
N GLU A 67 -2.55 10.90 4.96
CA GLU A 67 -2.03 11.66 6.09
C GLU A 67 -1.53 10.75 7.22
N GLY A 68 -0.51 11.22 7.95
CA GLY A 68 0.05 10.51 9.10
C GLY A 68 1.05 9.40 8.78
N LEU A 69 1.26 9.03 7.51
CA LEU A 69 2.27 8.03 7.12
C LEU A 69 3.71 8.49 7.37
N SER A 70 3.96 9.78 7.58
CA SER A 70 5.25 10.27 8.06
C SER A 70 5.45 10.08 9.57
N LYS A 71 4.36 9.80 10.31
CA LYS A 71 4.38 9.72 11.77
C LYS A 71 4.29 8.28 12.28
N LYS A 72 3.54 7.41 11.60
CA LYS A 72 3.28 6.03 12.02
C LYS A 72 3.25 5.06 10.83
N PRO A 73 3.64 3.79 11.03
CA PRO A 73 3.43 2.75 10.03
C PRO A 73 1.94 2.58 9.72
N VAL A 74 1.60 2.26 8.47
CA VAL A 74 0.21 2.01 8.05
C VAL A 74 -0.47 0.98 8.94
N ASP A 75 0.26 -0.05 9.37
CA ASP A 75 -0.22 -1.11 10.26
C ASP A 75 -0.71 -0.57 11.61
N GLU A 76 0.07 0.31 12.22
CA GLU A 76 -0.24 0.89 13.52
C GLU A 76 -1.48 1.79 13.42
N ILE A 77 -1.60 2.56 12.32
CA ILE A 77 -2.79 3.38 12.05
C ILE A 77 -4.02 2.49 11.87
N SER A 78 -3.94 1.44 11.04
CA SER A 78 -5.02 0.48 10.82
C SER A 78 -5.47 -0.21 12.11
N MET A 79 -4.52 -0.68 12.92
CA MET A 79 -4.81 -1.31 14.21
C MET A 79 -5.43 -0.32 15.19
N GLY A 80 -4.95 0.93 15.21
CA GLY A 80 -5.54 2.01 15.99
C GLY A 80 -7.01 2.22 15.64
N ILE A 81 -7.34 2.36 14.35
CA ILE A 81 -8.71 2.51 13.85
C ILE A 81 -9.60 1.32 14.28
N LYS A 82 -9.11 0.09 14.09
CA LYS A 82 -9.81 -1.14 14.49
C LYS A 82 -10.04 -1.19 16.01
N SER A 83 -9.03 -0.86 16.81
CA SER A 83 -9.10 -0.88 18.27
C SER A 83 -10.11 0.14 18.85
N MET A 84 -10.36 1.24 18.16
CA MET A 84 -11.38 2.23 18.51
C MET A 84 -12.81 1.78 18.15
N GLY A 85 -12.98 0.62 17.49
CA GLY A 85 -14.29 0.06 17.14
C GLY A 85 -14.84 0.54 15.80
N PHE A 86 -14.05 1.23 14.97
CA PHE A 86 -14.45 1.57 13.61
C PHE A 86 -14.34 0.33 12.70
N ASN A 87 -15.30 0.17 11.80
CA ASN A 87 -15.38 -0.96 10.88
C ASN A 87 -15.30 -0.57 9.39
N CYS A 88 -15.02 0.69 9.12
CA CYS A 88 -14.80 1.21 7.77
C CYS A 88 -13.92 2.46 7.79
N VAL A 89 -13.30 2.73 6.65
CA VAL A 89 -12.56 3.96 6.40
C VAL A 89 -13.05 4.58 5.11
N ARG A 90 -13.44 5.86 5.18
CA ARG A 90 -13.67 6.69 4.00
C ARG A 90 -12.33 7.30 3.60
N LEU A 91 -11.69 6.71 2.60
CA LEU A 91 -10.41 7.19 2.07
C LEU A 91 -10.66 8.14 0.90
N THR A 92 -10.10 9.34 0.95
CA THR A 92 -10.44 10.43 0.00
C THR A 92 -9.54 10.43 -1.22
N TRP A 93 -10.12 10.56 -2.42
CA TRP A 93 -9.39 10.34 -3.67
C TRP A 93 -8.79 11.64 -4.26
N PRO A 94 -7.48 11.70 -4.57
CA PRO A 94 -6.86 12.80 -5.30
C PRO A 94 -7.17 12.67 -6.81
N ILE A 95 -8.10 13.48 -7.32
CA ILE A 95 -8.52 13.37 -8.73
C ILE A 95 -7.39 13.65 -9.72
N LEU A 96 -6.49 14.59 -9.39
CA LEU A 96 -5.35 14.93 -10.25
C LEU A 96 -4.36 13.77 -10.38
N LEU A 97 -4.32 12.86 -9.40
CA LEU A 97 -3.43 11.70 -9.46
C LEU A 97 -3.75 10.77 -10.63
N VAL A 98 -5.01 10.71 -11.06
CA VAL A 98 -5.45 9.85 -12.18
C VAL A 98 -5.63 10.58 -13.50
N THR A 99 -5.66 11.91 -13.49
CA THR A 99 -5.86 12.71 -14.70
C THR A 99 -4.58 13.40 -15.18
N ASN A 100 -3.50 13.35 -14.41
CA ASN A 100 -2.22 13.97 -14.75
C ASN A 100 -1.07 12.97 -14.61
N ASP A 101 -0.61 12.43 -15.74
CA ASP A 101 0.48 11.45 -15.79
C ASP A 101 1.79 11.99 -15.20
N SER A 102 2.09 13.28 -15.39
CA SER A 102 3.30 13.89 -14.84
C SER A 102 3.28 13.88 -13.31
N LEU A 103 2.09 14.03 -12.70
CA LEU A 103 1.91 13.89 -11.26
C LEU A 103 1.92 12.41 -10.85
N ALA A 104 1.17 11.56 -11.56
CA ALA A 104 1.03 10.14 -11.26
C ALA A 104 2.38 9.41 -11.14
N PHE A 105 3.30 9.71 -12.05
CA PHE A 105 4.63 9.09 -12.13
C PHE A 105 5.72 9.83 -11.34
N LEU A 106 5.40 10.95 -10.69
CA LEU A 106 6.30 11.58 -9.73
C LEU A 106 6.45 10.65 -8.52
N THR A 107 7.66 10.49 -7.96
CA THR A 107 7.81 9.67 -6.75
C THR A 107 7.32 10.41 -5.51
N VAL A 108 6.92 9.67 -4.47
CA VAL A 108 6.53 10.26 -3.17
C VAL A 108 7.62 11.20 -2.66
N ARG A 109 8.88 10.78 -2.65
CA ARG A 109 10.01 11.63 -2.25
C ARG A 109 10.06 12.93 -3.05
N ARG A 110 9.94 12.87 -4.37
CA ARG A 110 10.02 14.05 -5.24
C ARG A 110 8.85 15.00 -5.04
N SER A 111 7.64 14.46 -4.85
CA SER A 111 6.46 15.25 -4.48
C SER A 111 6.71 16.01 -3.17
N PHE A 112 7.14 15.31 -2.11
CA PHE A 112 7.42 15.94 -0.81
C PHE A 112 8.55 16.98 -0.91
N GLN A 113 9.60 16.72 -1.71
CA GLN A 113 10.66 17.71 -1.97
C GLN A 113 10.12 18.97 -2.66
N SER A 114 9.28 18.81 -3.69
CA SER A 114 8.69 19.96 -4.41
C SER A 114 7.79 20.83 -3.54
N LEU A 115 7.21 20.25 -2.48
CA LEU A 115 6.35 20.93 -1.51
C LEU A 115 7.10 21.41 -0.26
N GLY A 116 8.44 21.23 -0.22
CA GLY A 116 9.25 21.64 0.94
C GLY A 116 9.07 20.79 2.20
N LEU A 117 8.46 19.61 2.10
CA LEU A 117 8.12 18.72 3.22
C LEU A 117 9.28 17.80 3.62
N LEU A 118 10.46 18.37 3.84
CA LEU A 118 11.70 17.62 4.04
C LEU A 118 11.69 16.71 5.28
N GLU A 119 11.15 17.18 6.41
CA GLU A 119 11.02 16.36 7.62
C GLU A 119 10.10 15.15 7.40
N SER A 120 9.02 15.34 6.64
CA SER A 120 8.07 14.28 6.35
C SER A 120 8.67 13.19 5.47
N ILE A 121 9.67 13.50 4.62
CA ILE A 121 10.42 12.49 3.87
C ILE A 121 11.12 11.52 4.83
N ALA A 122 11.85 12.05 5.81
CA ALA A 122 12.53 11.21 6.81
C ALA A 122 11.53 10.38 7.63
N GLY A 123 10.39 10.98 7.98
CA GLY A 123 9.30 10.30 8.66
C GLY A 123 8.70 9.15 7.85
N VAL A 124 8.39 9.36 6.56
CA VAL A 124 7.84 8.31 5.69
C VAL A 124 8.89 7.23 5.45
N GLN A 125 10.15 7.59 5.23
CA GLN A 125 11.24 6.62 5.07
C GLN A 125 11.41 5.73 6.31
N THR A 126 11.25 6.30 7.51
CA THR A 126 11.37 5.55 8.76
C THR A 126 10.17 4.63 8.99
N ASN A 127 8.96 5.15 8.78
CA ASN A 127 7.72 4.45 9.16
C ASN A 127 7.13 3.57 8.06
N ASN A 128 7.33 3.94 6.80
CA ASN A 128 6.76 3.30 5.61
C ASN A 128 7.81 3.29 4.47
N PRO A 129 8.98 2.63 4.64
CA PRO A 129 10.07 2.68 3.66
C PRO A 129 9.70 2.13 2.29
N SER A 130 8.70 1.23 2.20
CA SER A 130 8.30 0.60 0.95
C SER A 130 7.59 1.54 -0.03
N ILE A 131 7.14 2.73 0.42
CA ILE A 131 6.38 3.66 -0.44
C ILE A 131 7.15 4.93 -0.84
N ILE A 132 8.25 5.26 -0.16
CA ILE A 132 8.89 6.58 -0.28
C ILE A 132 9.46 6.86 -1.67
N ASP A 133 9.89 5.82 -2.38
CA ASP A 133 10.48 5.94 -3.72
C ASP A 133 9.56 5.39 -4.83
N LEU A 134 8.31 5.03 -4.50
CA LEU A 134 7.31 4.64 -5.49
C LEU A 134 6.73 5.87 -6.19
N PRO A 135 6.29 5.73 -7.46
CA PRO A 135 5.37 6.67 -8.10
C PRO A 135 4.14 6.94 -7.22
N LEU A 136 3.62 8.17 -7.23
CA LEU A 136 2.46 8.56 -6.42
C LEU A 136 1.26 7.64 -6.67
N ILE A 137 1.01 7.24 -7.93
CA ILE A 137 -0.09 6.34 -8.26
C ILE A 137 0.09 4.94 -7.66
N GLU A 138 1.32 4.43 -7.67
CA GLU A 138 1.66 3.13 -7.08
C GLU A 138 1.65 3.19 -5.56
N ALA A 139 2.20 4.25 -4.96
CA ALA A 139 2.18 4.46 -3.52
C ALA A 139 0.74 4.56 -3.01
N PHE A 140 -0.12 5.26 -3.73
CA PHE A 140 -1.54 5.33 -3.43
C PHE A 140 -2.17 3.94 -3.51
N GLN A 141 -2.00 3.18 -4.59
CA GLN A 141 -2.56 1.81 -4.68
C GLN A 141 -2.01 0.85 -3.61
N ALA A 142 -0.70 0.90 -3.34
CA ALA A 142 -0.04 0.08 -2.34
C ALA A 142 -0.54 0.41 -0.92
N ASN A 143 -0.70 1.69 -0.59
CA ASN A 143 -1.30 2.11 0.67
C ASN A 143 -2.71 1.55 0.84
N TYR A 144 -3.54 1.61 -0.20
CA TYR A 144 -4.91 1.09 -0.17
C TYR A 144 -4.92 -0.43 0.04
N PHE A 145 -4.12 -1.16 -0.73
CA PHE A 145 -4.07 -2.62 -0.66
C PHE A 145 -3.51 -3.10 0.68
N GLN A 146 -2.41 -2.49 1.13
CA GLN A 146 -1.77 -2.84 2.40
C GLN A 146 -2.66 -2.51 3.59
N PHE A 147 -3.32 -1.35 3.56
CA PHE A 147 -4.29 -0.94 4.57
C PHE A 147 -5.49 -1.89 4.63
N PHE A 148 -6.10 -2.19 3.48
CA PHE A 148 -7.30 -3.01 3.41
C PHE A 148 -7.04 -4.44 3.88
N ILE A 149 -5.92 -5.05 3.47
CA ILE A 149 -5.51 -6.36 3.98
C ILE A 149 -5.46 -6.33 5.51
N ARG A 150 -4.77 -5.34 6.10
CA ARG A 150 -4.45 -5.35 7.53
C ARG A 150 -5.57 -4.87 8.44
N LEU A 151 -6.53 -4.10 7.94
CA LEU A 151 -7.71 -3.73 8.71
C LEU A 151 -8.67 -4.92 8.89
N PHE A 152 -8.77 -5.77 7.86
CA PHE A 152 -9.78 -6.83 7.78
C PHE A 152 -9.26 -8.27 8.01
N THR A 153 -7.94 -8.47 8.11
CA THR A 153 -7.34 -9.65 8.77
C THR A 153 -7.09 -9.38 10.25
#